data_AF-A0A2G2WXA3-F1
#
_entry.id   AF-A0A2G2WXA3-F1
#
_cell.length_a   1.000
_cell.length_b   1.000
_cell.length_c   1.000
_cell.angle_alpha   90.00
_cell.angle_beta   90.00
_cell.angle_gamma   90.00
#
_symmetry.space_group_name_H-M   'P 1'
#
loop_
_entity.id
_entity.type
_entity.pdbx_description
1 polymer ?
#
loop_
_entity_poly.entity_id
_entity_poly.type
_entity_poly.pdbx_seq_one_letter_code
_entity_poly.pdbx_strand_id
1 'polypeptide(L)'
;MPFIHLQVLLGRSDVSGWGAFLKFVLDAHRKGDKLKFANHSPVPNCYAKVMMVAGDHRVGIFANERICAGEELFYDYRYEPDSAPAWARKPEASGTRKEDAAPSSGRARKHT
;
A
#
# COMPACT_ATOMS: atom_id res chain seq x y z
N MET A 1 20.20 -0.58 4.09
CA MET A 1 19.17 -0.78 3.06
C MET A 1 18.05 -1.61 3.70
N PRO A 2 16.81 -1.11 3.76
CA PRO A 2 15.74 -1.84 4.42
C PRO A 2 15.50 -3.16 3.66
N PHE A 3 15.55 -4.27 4.40
CA PHE A 3 15.40 -5.61 3.87
C PHE A 3 13.97 -5.80 3.33
N ILE A 4 13.83 -6.33 2.12
CA ILE A 4 12.51 -6.62 1.54
C ILE A 4 11.98 -7.90 2.19
N HIS A 5 11.10 -7.72 3.17
CA HIS A 5 10.21 -8.76 3.67
C HIS A 5 8.82 -8.50 3.11
N LEU A 6 8.45 -9.20 2.03
CA LEU A 6 7.10 -9.11 1.48
C LEU A 6 6.24 -10.20 2.13
N GLN A 7 5.39 -9.78 3.07
CA GLN A 7 4.39 -10.65 3.67
C GLN A 7 3.18 -10.74 2.72
N VAL A 8 2.87 -11.95 2.30
CA VAL A 8 1.75 -12.22 1.38
C VAL A 8 0.72 -13.07 2.10
N LEU A 9 -0.50 -12.55 2.24
CA LEU A 9 -1.63 -13.34 2.70
C LEU A 9 -2.24 -14.06 1.50
N LEU A 10 -2.19 -15.39 1.51
CA LEU A 10 -2.74 -16.21 0.45
C LEU A 10 -4.15 -16.67 0.82
N GLY A 11 -5.15 -15.90 0.35
CA GLY A 11 -6.57 -16.26 0.36
C GLY A 11 -7.38 -15.86 1.60
N ARG A 12 -8.56 -15.26 1.36
CA ARG A 12 -9.71 -15.31 2.27
C ARG A 12 -10.60 -16.45 1.78
N SER A 13 -10.80 -17.49 2.60
CA SER A 13 -11.82 -18.50 2.36
C SER A 13 -13.09 -18.08 3.10
N ASP A 14 -14.20 -17.86 2.38
CA ASP A 14 -15.53 -17.60 2.97
C ASP A 14 -16.20 -18.88 3.53
N VAL A 15 -15.49 -20.02 3.53
CA VAL A 15 -16.01 -21.28 4.04
C VAL A 15 -15.63 -21.43 5.51
N SER A 16 -16.62 -21.24 6.39
CA SER A 16 -16.54 -21.46 7.84
C SER A 16 -16.21 -22.93 8.16
N GLY A 17 -14.91 -23.27 8.17
CA GLY A 17 -14.45 -24.60 8.60
C GLY A 17 -13.15 -25.10 7.97
N TRP A 18 -12.66 -24.46 6.91
CA TRP A 18 -11.40 -24.83 6.23
C TRP A 18 -10.38 -23.68 6.22
N GLY A 19 -10.42 -22.83 7.25
CA GLY A 19 -9.66 -21.58 7.33
C GLY A 19 -8.27 -21.74 7.94
N ALA A 20 -7.39 -22.52 7.31
CA ALA A 20 -5.95 -22.32 7.56
C ALA A 20 -5.50 -21.10 6.75
N PHE A 21 -5.44 -19.93 7.38
CA PHE A 21 -4.82 -18.74 6.79
C PHE A 21 -3.32 -19.03 6.63
N LEU A 22 -2.89 -19.45 5.45
CA LEU A 22 -1.48 -19.64 5.19
C LEU A 22 -0.83 -18.29 4.93
N LYS A 23 -0.15 -17.77 5.96
CA LYS A 23 0.67 -16.58 5.90
C LYS A 23 2.05 -16.97 5.37
N PHE A 24 2.33 -16.60 4.12
CA PHE A 24 3.62 -16.83 3.50
C PHE A 24 4.43 -15.52 3.45
N VAL A 25 5.74 -15.63 3.58
CA VAL A 25 6.66 -14.49 3.47
C VAL A 25 7.68 -14.82 2.40
N LEU A 26 7.88 -13.87 1.47
CA LEU A 26 8.98 -13.92 0.52
C LEU A 26 10.18 -13.21 1.15
N ASP A 27 11.24 -13.97 1.42
CA ASP A 27 12.52 -13.48 1.91
C ASP A 27 13.58 -13.57 0.81
N ALA A 28 14.06 -12.42 0.35
CA ALA A 28 15.08 -12.30 -0.70
C ALA A 28 16.50 -12.03 -0.14
N HIS A 29 16.71 -12.19 1.17
CA HIS A 29 17.96 -11.83 1.84
C HIS A 29 19.18 -12.61 1.30
N ARG A 30 19.05 -13.95 1.19
CA ARG A 30 20.16 -14.82 0.73
C ARG A 30 20.11 -15.14 -0.76
N LYS A 31 18.91 -15.27 -1.32
CA LYS A 31 18.66 -15.59 -2.73
C LYS A 31 17.46 -14.79 -3.20
N GLY A 32 17.56 -14.16 -4.36
CA GLY A 32 16.49 -13.34 -4.91
C GLY A 32 16.94 -12.68 -6.21
N ASP A 33 15.97 -12.13 -6.93
CA ASP A 33 16.20 -11.49 -8.22
C ASP A 33 16.59 -10.01 -8.06
N LYS A 34 16.91 -9.31 -9.16
CA LYS A 34 17.28 -7.88 -9.14
C LYS A 34 16.21 -6.97 -8.51
N LEU A 35 14.95 -7.41 -8.55
CA LEU A 35 13.84 -6.70 -7.93
C LEU A 35 14.06 -6.46 -6.43
N LYS A 36 14.91 -7.24 -5.76
CA LYS A 36 15.21 -7.06 -4.34
C LYS A 36 15.89 -5.71 -3.99
N PHE A 37 16.20 -4.90 -4.99
CA PHE A 37 16.79 -3.58 -4.85
C PHE A 37 15.81 -2.45 -5.17
N ALA A 38 14.59 -2.75 -5.63
CA ALA A 38 13.58 -1.73 -5.90
C ALA A 38 13.11 -1.09 -4.59
N ASN A 39 13.05 0.24 -4.56
CA ASN A 39 12.85 1.02 -3.34
C ASN A 39 11.37 1.33 -3.08
N HIS A 40 11.10 1.82 -1.87
CA HIS A 40 9.78 2.34 -1.51
C HIS A 40 9.60 3.80 -1.93
N SER A 41 8.41 4.13 -2.42
CA SER A 41 7.94 5.50 -2.60
C SER A 41 6.47 5.62 -2.16
N PRO A 42 6.06 6.73 -1.51
CA PRO A 42 4.65 7.09 -1.29
C PRO A 42 3.84 7.24 -2.59
N VAL A 43 4.53 7.51 -3.70
CA VAL A 43 4.00 7.62 -5.07
C VAL A 43 4.75 6.63 -5.97
N PRO A 44 4.38 5.33 -5.94
CA PRO A 44 5.11 4.28 -6.66
C PRO A 44 4.71 4.18 -8.13
N ASN A 45 5.70 3.97 -9.01
CA ASN A 45 5.47 3.69 -10.44
C ASN A 45 5.15 2.21 -10.72
N CYS A 46 5.33 1.32 -9.73
CA CYS A 46 5.04 -0.10 -9.82
C CYS A 46 4.13 -0.59 -8.67
N TYR A 47 3.44 -1.71 -8.91
CA TYR A 47 2.65 -2.40 -7.90
C TYR A 47 2.93 -3.91 -7.90
N ALA A 48 2.81 -4.53 -6.72
CA ALA A 48 2.95 -5.97 -6.55
C ALA A 48 1.60 -6.66 -6.63
N LYS A 49 1.53 -7.79 -7.36
CA LYS A 49 0.33 -8.63 -7.45
C LYS A 49 0.69 -10.10 -7.32
N VAL A 50 -0.06 -10.81 -6.48
CA VAL A 50 0.02 -12.27 -6.36
C VAL A 50 -0.75 -12.90 -7.50
N MET A 51 -0.14 -13.86 -8.18
CA MET A 51 -0.72 -14.58 -9.31
C MET A 51 -0.46 -16.07 -9.17
N MET A 52 -1.36 -16.88 -9.72
CA MET A 52 -1.17 -18.31 -9.87
C MET A 52 -0.43 -18.57 -11.19
N VAL A 53 0.70 -19.25 -11.14
CA VAL A 53 1.52 -19.59 -12.31
C VAL A 53 1.91 -21.05 -12.22
N ALA A 54 1.40 -21.87 -13.14
CA ALA A 54 1.63 -23.32 -13.18
C ALA A 54 1.30 -24.05 -11.84
N GLY A 55 0.30 -23.57 -11.10
CA GLY A 55 -0.10 -24.13 -9.81
C GLY A 55 0.63 -23.53 -8.59
N ASP A 56 1.63 -22.67 -8.82
CA ASP A 56 2.34 -21.97 -7.75
C ASP A 56 1.87 -20.52 -7.58
N HIS A 57 1.80 -20.06 -6.34
CA HIS A 57 1.64 -18.64 -6.06
C HIS A 57 2.96 -17.88 -6.25
N ARG A 58 2.94 -16.88 -7.12
CA ARG A 58 4.08 -16.02 -7.43
C ARG A 58 3.71 -14.56 -7.28
N VAL A 59 4.67 -13.72 -6.92
CA VAL A 59 4.50 -12.27 -6.91
C VAL A 59 5.13 -11.70 -8.17
N GLY A 60 4.30 -11.02 -8.97
CA GLY A 60 4.75 -10.20 -10.09
C GLY A 60 4.74 -8.72 -9.72
N ILE A 61 5.67 -7.96 -10.28
CA ILE A 61 5.69 -6.50 -10.22
C ILE A 61 5.29 -5.96 -11.59
N PHE A 62 4.33 -5.04 -11.58
CA PHE A 62 3.72 -4.49 -12.76
C PHE A 62 3.82 -2.97 -12.71
N ALA A 63 4.00 -2.33 -13.86
CA ALA A 63 4.04 -0.88 -13.96
C ALA A 63 2.62 -0.29 -13.84
N ASN A 64 2.46 0.76 -13.06
CA ASN A 64 1.25 1.58 -13.02
C ASN A 64 1.20 2.56 -14.19
N GLU A 65 2.36 2.95 -14.70
CA GLU A 65 2.54 3.97 -15.72
C GLU A 65 3.65 3.59 -16.70
N ARG A 66 3.88 4.42 -17.71
CA ARG A 66 4.98 4.21 -18.66
C ARG A 66 6.31 4.55 -17.98
N ILE A 67 7.21 3.58 -17.93
CA ILE A 67 8.56 3.73 -17.34
C ILE A 67 9.59 3.81 -18.48
N CYS A 68 10.41 4.85 -18.49
CA CYS A 68 11.48 5.04 -19.46
C CYS A 68 12.75 4.27 -19.07
N ALA A 69 13.61 3.99 -20.05
CA ALA A 69 14.85 3.28 -19.79
C ALA A 69 15.76 4.10 -18.86
N GLY A 70 16.27 3.45 -17.81
CA GLY A 70 17.13 4.09 -16.80
C GLY A 70 16.38 4.70 -15.63
N GLU A 71 15.04 4.76 -15.66
CA GLU A 71 14.24 5.17 -14.51
C GLU A 71 14.25 4.11 -13.40
N GLU A 72 14.25 4.55 -12.16
CA GLU A 72 14.23 3.68 -10.99
C GLU A 72 12.82 3.13 -10.74
N LEU A 73 12.75 1.86 -10.33
CA LEU A 73 11.48 1.20 -10.01
C LEU A 73 11.15 1.39 -8.53
N PHE A 74 9.95 1.91 -8.26
CA PHE A 74 9.43 2.11 -6.91
C PHE A 74 8.13 1.34 -6.71
N TYR A 75 8.01 0.66 -5.57
CA TYR A 75 6.75 0.01 -5.18
C TYR A 75 6.41 0.28 -3.72
N ASP A 76 5.12 0.19 -3.39
CA ASP A 76 4.68 0.38 -2.00
C ASP A 76 5.06 -0.85 -1.15
N TYR A 77 5.89 -0.64 -0.12
CA TYR A 77 6.31 -1.69 0.81
C TYR A 77 5.17 -2.06 1.77
N ARG A 78 4.12 -1.24 1.85
CA ARG A 78 2.95 -1.43 2.73
C ARG A 78 3.37 -1.66 4.17
N TYR A 79 4.30 -0.84 4.66
CA TYR A 79 4.64 -0.84 6.09
C TYR A 79 3.36 -0.65 6.92
N GLU A 80 3.23 -1.43 7.99
CA GLU A 80 2.16 -1.19 8.95
C GLU A 80 2.33 0.22 9.55
N PRO A 81 1.24 0.97 9.78
CA PRO A 81 1.32 2.35 10.27
C PRO A 81 2.21 2.52 11.50
N ASP A 82 2.18 1.54 12.41
CA ASP A 82 2.92 1.55 13.66
C ASP A 82 4.40 1.17 13.50
N SER A 83 4.75 0.45 12.43
CA SER A 83 6.12 -0.01 12.13
C SER A 83 6.80 0.77 11.01
N ALA A 84 6.08 1.68 10.35
CA ALA A 84 6.61 2.48 9.24
C ALA A 84 7.65 3.49 9.74
N PRO A 85 8.90 3.44 9.25
CA PRO A 85 9.90 4.45 9.56
C PRO A 85 9.47 5.81 9.00
N ALA A 86 9.92 6.90 9.61
CA ALA A 86 9.47 8.26 9.27
C ALA A 86 9.62 8.61 7.78
N TRP A 87 10.65 8.09 7.11
CA TRP A 87 10.90 8.31 5.68
C TRP A 87 9.91 7.59 4.75
N ALA A 88 9.21 6.56 5.22
CA ALA A 88 8.23 5.79 4.46
C ALA A 88 6.77 6.22 4.72
N ARG A 89 6.54 7.10 5.70
CA ARG A 89 5.18 7.55 6.03
C ARG A 89 4.64 8.44 4.92
N LYS A 90 3.38 8.23 4.54
CA LYS A 90 2.68 9.18 3.68
C LYS A 90 2.55 10.50 4.44
N PRO A 91 2.83 11.66 3.82
CA PRO A 91 2.49 12.93 4.42
C PRO A 91 0.98 12.93 4.69
N GLU A 92 0.61 13.13 5.95
CA GLU A 92 -0.77 13.29 6.40
C GLU A 92 -1.43 14.31 5.45
N ALA A 93 -2.47 13.91 4.71
CA ALA A 93 -3.26 14.87 3.97
C ALA A 93 -3.83 15.87 4.99
N SER A 94 -3.37 17.12 4.92
CA SER A 94 -3.85 18.24 5.74
C SER A 94 -5.39 18.20 5.82
N GLY A 95 -5.90 18.17 7.04
CA GLY A 95 -7.25 17.68 7.33
C GLY A 95 -8.40 18.51 6.79
N THR A 96 -9.50 17.82 6.51
CA THR A 96 -10.84 18.38 6.73
C THR A 96 -11.12 18.35 8.23
N ARG A 97 -10.76 19.43 8.93
CA ARG A 97 -11.49 19.78 10.15
C ARG A 97 -12.95 19.94 9.75
N LYS A 98 -13.79 19.06 10.23
CA LYS A 98 -15.23 19.26 10.26
C LYS A 98 -15.46 20.46 11.18
N GLU A 99 -15.63 21.65 10.62
CA GLU A 99 -16.16 22.79 11.38
C GLU A 99 -17.63 22.47 11.65
N ASP A 100 -17.94 22.09 12.89
CA ASP A 100 -19.30 22.04 13.39
C ASP A 100 -19.86 23.47 13.39
N ALA A 101 -20.46 23.87 12.26
CA ALA A 101 -21.20 25.11 12.13
C ALA A 101 -22.45 25.04 13.03
N ALA A 102 -22.35 25.63 14.22
CA ALA A 102 -23.48 25.94 15.07
C ALA A 102 -24.51 26.80 14.29
N PRO A 103 -25.82 26.52 14.37
CA PRO A 103 -26.81 27.35 13.71
C PRO A 103 -27.09 28.59 14.58
N SER A 104 -26.49 29.73 14.25
CA SER A 104 -26.91 31.01 14.83
C SER A 104 -28.10 31.56 14.04
N SER A 105 -29.30 31.43 14.60
CA SER A 105 -30.52 32.04 14.06
C SER A 105 -30.47 33.57 14.15
N GLY A 106 -30.12 34.23 13.04
CA GLY A 106 -30.23 35.68 12.85
C GLY A 106 -31.49 36.05 12.09
N ARG A 107 -32.50 36.57 12.78
CA ARG A 107 -33.79 37.01 12.25
C ARG A 107 -33.62 38.27 11.38
N ALA A 108 -33.83 38.15 10.07
CA ALA A 108 -33.86 39.29 9.14
C ALA A 108 -35.12 40.16 9.39
N ARG A 109 -34.92 41.46 9.64
CA ARG A 109 -36.00 42.47 9.64
C ARG A 109 -36.12 43.00 8.20
N LYS A 110 -37.31 42.89 7.61
CA LYS A 110 -37.64 43.51 6.31
C LYS A 110 -38.06 44.96 6.55
N HIS A 111 -37.50 45.88 5.77
CA HIS A 111 -37.98 47.25 5.63
C HIS A 111 -39.08 47.29 4.57
N THR A 112 -40.27 47.74 4.96
CA THR A 112 -41.28 48.46 4.16
C THR A 112 -42.26 49.06 5.15
#